data_AF-A0A7H8N4F1-F1
#
_entry.id   AF-A0A7H8N4F1-F1
#
_cell.length_a   1.000
_cell.length_b   1.000
_cell.length_c   1.000
_cell.angle_alpha   90.00
_cell.angle_beta   90.00
_cell.angle_gamma   90.00
#
_symmetry.space_group_name_H-M   'P 1'
#
loop_
_entity.id
_entity.type
_entity.pdbx_description
1 polymer ?
#
loop_
_entity_poly.entity_id
_entity_poly.type
_entity_poly.pdbx_seq_one_letter_code
_entity_poly.pdbx_strand_id
1 'polypeptide(L)'
;MSEQLRPVSHRDLRDASPRRLLAPLAVLAGVVTAFAGVATVDPYEPGHYPACPMLQYTGLLCPGCGGLRSAHSVAHGDLAAALGANALAVAGYVAFATVWTCWFVRRAARPRAVGPGRGAPGAPGGFRGGAARPRGRRYLWWVVGLVALAFTLVRNLPFGTSLAP
;
A
#
# COMPACT_ATOMS: atom_id res chain seq x y z
N MET A 1 13.98 -13.75 -54.46
CA MET A 1 12.89 -13.33 -53.56
C MET A 1 12.84 -14.33 -52.41
N SER A 2 13.80 -14.23 -51.49
CA SER A 2 14.03 -15.16 -50.39
C SER A 2 13.90 -14.37 -49.10
N GLU A 3 12.67 -14.33 -48.60
CA GLU A 3 12.32 -13.73 -47.31
C GLU A 3 12.97 -14.58 -46.20
N GLN A 4 14.11 -14.09 -45.68
CA GLN A 4 14.84 -14.75 -44.61
C GLN A 4 13.98 -14.76 -43.33
N LEU A 5 13.43 -15.92 -43.00
CA LEU A 5 12.79 -16.22 -41.72
C LEU A 5 13.83 -16.02 -40.59
N ARG A 6 13.79 -14.87 -39.91
CA ARG A 6 14.69 -14.62 -38.77
C ARG A 6 14.31 -15.55 -37.61
N PRO A 7 15.26 -16.31 -37.03
CA PRO A 7 14.99 -17.13 -35.88
C PRO A 7 14.64 -16.24 -34.68
N VAL A 8 13.44 -16.44 -34.11
CA VAL A 8 13.04 -15.83 -32.83
C VAL A 8 14.03 -16.28 -31.77
N SER A 9 14.76 -15.34 -31.19
CA SER A 9 15.82 -15.63 -30.24
C SER A 9 15.20 -16.05 -28.90
N HIS A 10 15.76 -17.07 -28.23
CA HIS A 10 15.34 -17.45 -26.87
C HIS A 10 15.42 -16.29 -25.85
N ARG A 11 16.15 -15.21 -26.15
CA ARG A 11 16.15 -13.97 -25.34
C ARG A 11 14.82 -13.21 -25.45
N ASP A 12 14.18 -13.21 -26.62
CA ASP A 12 12.89 -12.54 -26.85
C ASP A 12 11.77 -13.19 -26.02
N LEU A 13 11.87 -14.51 -25.76
CA LEU A 13 10.97 -15.24 -24.86
C LEU A 13 11.23 -14.95 -23.37
N ARG A 14 12.44 -14.51 -22.99
CA ARG A 14 12.80 -14.16 -21.60
C ARG A 14 12.42 -12.72 -21.22
N ASP A 15 12.06 -11.88 -22.19
CA ASP A 15 11.81 -10.45 -21.98
C ASP A 15 10.39 -10.12 -21.46
N ALA A 16 9.61 -11.13 -21.05
CA ALA A 16 8.52 -10.96 -20.10
C ALA A 16 9.10 -10.59 -18.72
N SER A 17 9.68 -9.40 -18.61
CA SER A 17 10.48 -8.95 -17.48
C SER A 17 9.77 -9.18 -16.13
N PRO A 18 10.14 -10.23 -15.36
CA PRO A 18 9.58 -10.47 -14.03
C PRO A 18 9.92 -9.30 -13.08
N ARG A 19 10.93 -8.50 -13.45
CA ARG A 19 11.35 -7.28 -12.76
C ARG A 19 10.25 -6.24 -12.61
N ARG A 20 9.22 -6.25 -13.46
CA ARG A 20 8.11 -5.28 -13.39
C ARG A 20 7.18 -5.51 -12.20
N LEU A 21 7.09 -6.76 -11.72
CA LEU A 21 6.30 -7.15 -10.55
C LEU A 21 7.14 -7.21 -9.26
N LEU A 22 8.48 -7.18 -9.35
CA LEU A 22 9.34 -7.20 -8.17
C LEU A 22 9.00 -6.08 -7.18
N ALA A 23 8.78 -4.85 -7.65
CA ALA A 23 8.46 -3.74 -6.77
C ALA A 23 7.14 -3.95 -5.98
N PRO A 24 5.98 -4.25 -6.62
CA PRO A 24 4.76 -4.49 -5.86
C PRO A 24 4.82 -5.73 -4.99
N LEU A 25 5.49 -6.79 -5.43
CA LEU A 25 5.68 -8.00 -4.62
C LEU A 25 6.58 -7.75 -3.41
N ALA A 26 7.65 -6.97 -3.55
CA ALA A 26 8.53 -6.62 -2.43
C ALA A 26 7.79 -5.76 -1.39
N VAL A 27 6.96 -4.81 -1.84
CA VAL A 27 6.12 -4.02 -0.93
C VAL A 27 5.12 -4.91 -0.20
N LEU A 28 4.43 -5.81 -0.91
CA LEU A 28 3.50 -6.74 -0.28
C LEU A 28 4.20 -7.65 0.72
N ALA A 29 5.35 -8.22 0.34
CA ALA A 29 6.15 -9.07 1.21
C ALA A 29 6.55 -8.34 2.49
N GLY A 30 7.03 -7.08 2.38
CA GLY A 30 7.35 -6.27 3.56
C GLY A 30 6.15 -6.06 4.50
N VAL A 31 4.97 -5.78 3.94
CA VAL A 31 3.74 -5.63 4.75
C VAL A 31 3.33 -6.95 5.40
N VAL A 32 3.33 -8.05 4.65
CA VAL A 32 2.99 -9.37 5.18
C VAL A 32 3.96 -9.77 6.29
N THR A 33 5.27 -9.56 6.10
CA THR A 33 6.27 -9.83 7.14
C THR A 33 6.03 -8.99 8.39
N ALA A 34 5.70 -7.71 8.25
CA ALA A 34 5.38 -6.85 9.39
C ALA A 34 4.13 -7.34 10.15
N PHE A 35 3.05 -7.67 9.43
CA PHE A 35 1.83 -8.21 10.04
C PHE A 35 2.06 -9.57 10.69
N ALA A 36 2.85 -10.44 10.08
CA ALA A 36 3.22 -11.73 10.65
C ALA A 36 4.02 -11.54 11.95
N GLY A 37 4.99 -10.61 11.98
CA GLY A 37 5.74 -10.30 13.19
C GLY A 37 4.84 -9.77 14.31
N VAL A 38 3.90 -8.88 13.99
CA VAL A 38 2.92 -8.40 14.98
C VAL A 38 1.99 -9.53 15.43
N ALA A 39 1.54 -10.41 14.52
CA ALA A 39 0.65 -11.53 14.86
C ALA A 39 1.29 -12.54 15.83
N THR A 40 2.62 -12.61 15.90
CA THR A 40 3.33 -13.53 16.81
C THR A 40 3.53 -13.00 18.23
N VAL A 41 3.36 -11.70 18.45
CA VAL A 41 3.64 -11.06 19.74
C VAL A 41 2.40 -10.31 20.18
N ASP A 42 1.71 -10.84 21.20
CA ASP A 42 0.43 -10.29 21.64
C ASP A 42 0.60 -8.90 22.28
N PRO A 43 0.04 -7.81 21.69
CA PRO A 43 0.07 -6.47 22.25
C PRO A 43 -0.99 -6.22 23.33
N TYR A 44 -1.87 -7.18 23.60
CA TYR A 44 -2.84 -7.15 24.69
C TYR A 44 -2.23 -7.68 25.99
N GLU A 45 -1.18 -8.51 25.91
CA GLU A 45 -0.48 -9.01 27.09
C GLU A 45 0.63 -8.04 27.57
N PRO A 46 0.65 -7.68 28.87
CA PRO A 46 1.71 -6.86 29.43
C PRO A 46 3.04 -7.64 29.47
N GLY A 47 4.14 -6.97 29.13
CA GLY A 47 5.50 -7.55 29.15
C GLY A 47 6.16 -7.69 27.78
N HIS A 48 5.38 -7.71 26.69
CA HIS A 48 5.91 -7.79 25.33
C HIS A 48 6.30 -6.44 24.73
N TYR A 49 5.62 -5.37 25.14
CA TYR A 49 5.83 -4.02 24.64
C TYR A 49 6.02 -3.02 25.79
N PRO A 50 6.87 -2.00 25.60
CA PRO A 50 7.05 -0.95 26.60
C PRO A 50 5.74 -0.22 26.86
N ALA A 51 5.51 0.17 28.12
CA ALA A 51 4.33 0.93 28.51
C ALA A 51 4.21 2.22 27.67
N CYS A 52 3.01 2.52 27.18
CA CYS A 52 2.76 3.70 26.35
C CYS A 52 2.94 4.98 27.20
N PRO A 53 4.00 5.78 26.97
CA PRO A 53 4.24 6.97 27.78
C PRO A 53 3.11 7.98 27.64
N MET A 54 2.48 8.07 26.47
CA MET A 54 1.37 8.98 26.22
C MET A 54 0.13 8.61 27.04
N LEU A 55 -0.20 7.32 27.13
CA LEU A 55 -1.28 6.86 28.01
C LEU A 55 -0.94 7.13 29.48
N GLN A 56 0.30 6.88 29.88
CA GLN A 56 0.77 7.09 31.26
C GLN A 56 0.74 8.57 31.69
N TYR A 57 1.20 9.48 30.83
CA TYR A 57 1.33 10.90 31.18
C TYR A 57 0.07 11.73 30.88
N THR A 58 -0.73 11.34 29.89
CA THR A 58 -1.87 12.16 29.43
C THR A 58 -3.22 11.46 29.53
N GLY A 59 -3.25 10.14 29.79
CA GLY A 59 -4.48 9.34 29.70
C GLY A 59 -4.98 9.11 28.26
N LEU A 60 -4.27 9.61 27.25
CA LEU A 60 -4.66 9.47 25.85
C LEU A 60 -4.01 8.26 25.18
N LEU A 61 -4.83 7.49 24.46
CA LEU A 61 -4.38 6.39 23.61
C LEU A 61 -3.64 6.93 22.38
N CYS A 62 -2.35 6.61 22.24
CA CYS A 62 -1.59 7.03 21.08
C CYS A 62 -1.94 6.20 19.82
N PRO A 63 -1.90 6.80 18.62
CA PRO A 63 -2.21 6.09 17.38
C PRO A 63 -1.24 4.93 17.10
N GLY A 64 -0.02 4.97 17.66
CA GLY A 64 0.96 3.89 17.55
C GLY A 64 0.52 2.61 18.25
N CYS A 65 0.26 2.66 19.56
CA CYS A 65 -0.14 1.49 20.34
C CYS A 65 -1.52 0.95 19.92
N GLY A 66 -2.47 1.84 19.60
CA GLY A 66 -3.76 1.43 19.05
C GLY A 66 -3.65 0.81 17.66
N GLY A 67 -2.74 1.32 16.82
CA GLY A 67 -2.43 0.75 15.51
C GLY A 67 -1.83 -0.65 15.59
N LEU A 68 -0.95 -0.90 16.57
CA LEU A 68 -0.36 -2.23 16.81
C LEU A 68 -1.42 -3.27 17.21
N ARG A 69 -2.30 -2.92 18.17
CA ARG A 69 -3.44 -3.77 18.56
C ARG A 69 -4.42 -4.01 17.41
N SER A 70 -4.70 -2.98 16.62
CA SER A 70 -5.53 -3.10 15.43
C SER A 70 -4.91 -4.03 14.39
N ALA A 71 -3.59 -3.89 14.11
CA ALA A 71 -2.87 -4.78 13.21
C ALA A 71 -2.89 -6.24 13.68
N HIS A 72 -2.69 -6.48 14.99
CA HIS A 72 -2.79 -7.81 15.58
C HIS A 72 -4.18 -8.42 15.40
N SER A 73 -5.24 -7.67 15.71
CA SER A 73 -6.62 -8.14 15.54
C SER A 73 -6.97 -8.40 14.07
N VAL A 74 -6.51 -7.54 13.14
CA VAL A 74 -6.67 -7.79 11.69
C VAL A 74 -5.94 -9.06 11.26
N ALA A 75 -4.72 -9.29 11.77
CA ALA A 75 -3.95 -10.49 11.43
C ALA A 75 -4.64 -11.78 11.91
N HIS A 76 -5.41 -11.71 12.99
CA HIS A 76 -6.21 -12.82 13.54
C HIS A 76 -7.64 -12.89 12.98
N GLY A 77 -8.04 -11.95 12.12
CA GLY A 77 -9.37 -11.91 11.50
C GLY A 77 -10.47 -11.28 12.36
N ASP A 78 -10.14 -10.68 13.51
CA ASP A 78 -11.10 -9.96 14.36
C ASP A 78 -11.19 -8.48 13.95
N LEU A 79 -12.09 -8.20 13.01
CA LEU A 79 -12.32 -6.83 12.52
C LEU A 79 -13.03 -5.94 13.56
N ALA A 80 -13.84 -6.50 14.44
CA ALA A 80 -14.55 -5.74 15.45
C ALA A 80 -13.58 -5.19 16.51
N ALA A 81 -12.70 -6.06 17.03
CA ALA A 81 -11.62 -5.65 17.92
C ALA A 81 -10.66 -4.69 17.21
N ALA A 82 -10.36 -4.92 15.94
CA ALA A 82 -9.47 -4.04 15.17
C ALA A 82 -10.02 -2.60 15.01
N LEU A 83 -11.32 -2.46 14.76
CA LEU A 83 -12.00 -1.17 14.63
C LEU A 83 -12.07 -0.45 15.98
N GLY A 84 -12.38 -1.17 17.05
CA GLY A 84 -12.34 -0.65 18.43
C GLY A 84 -10.94 -0.15 18.79
N ALA A 85 -9.92 -0.96 18.50
CA ALA A 85 -8.52 -0.61 18.77
C ALA A 85 -8.05 0.61 17.97
N ASN A 86 -8.29 0.66 16.65
CA ASN A 86 -7.98 1.81 15.80
C ASN A 86 -8.68 1.78 14.43
N ALA A 87 -9.89 2.33 14.34
CA ALA A 87 -10.63 2.49 13.09
C ALA A 87 -9.88 3.19 11.93
N LEU A 88 -9.00 4.18 12.19
CA LEU A 88 -8.19 4.79 11.12
C LEU A 88 -7.13 3.84 10.60
N ALA A 89 -6.53 3.04 11.49
CA ALA A 89 -5.58 2.04 11.06
C ALA A 89 -6.26 1.05 10.09
N VAL A 90 -7.46 0.57 10.44
CA VAL A 90 -8.28 -0.28 9.57
C VAL A 90 -8.59 0.41 8.23
N ALA A 91 -9.04 1.66 8.25
CA ALA A 91 -9.30 2.43 7.03
C ALA A 91 -8.02 2.58 6.16
N GLY A 92 -6.87 2.79 6.81
CA GLY A 92 -5.56 2.83 6.17
C GLY A 92 -5.18 1.51 5.50
N TYR A 93 -5.46 0.37 6.14
CA TYR A 93 -5.23 -0.96 5.57
C TYR A 93 -6.08 -1.19 4.32
N VAL A 94 -7.37 -0.82 4.37
CA VAL A 94 -8.28 -0.91 3.22
C VAL A 94 -7.84 -0.02 2.06
N ALA A 95 -7.43 1.22 2.36
CA ALA A 95 -6.90 2.14 1.36
C ALA A 95 -5.62 1.61 0.73
N PHE A 96 -4.69 1.10 1.54
CA PHE A 96 -3.47 0.46 1.07
C PHE A 96 -3.78 -0.72 0.16
N ALA A 97 -4.65 -1.65 0.58
CA ALA A 97 -5.03 -2.82 -0.21
C ALA A 97 -5.62 -2.42 -1.58
N THR A 98 -6.48 -1.40 -1.59
CA THR A 98 -7.11 -0.89 -2.82
C THR A 98 -6.09 -0.29 -3.78
N VAL A 99 -5.23 0.60 -3.27
CA VAL A 99 -4.20 1.28 -4.08
C VAL A 99 -3.15 0.30 -4.57
N TRP A 100 -2.70 -0.60 -3.70
CA TRP A 100 -1.75 -1.65 -4.05
C TRP A 100 -2.32 -2.59 -5.11
N THR A 101 -3.58 -3.04 -4.97
CA THR A 101 -4.24 -3.91 -5.94
C THR A 101 -4.37 -3.21 -7.29
N CYS A 102 -4.84 -1.96 -7.31
CA CYS A 102 -4.88 -1.15 -8.53
C CYS A 102 -3.49 -1.02 -9.17
N TRP A 103 -2.46 -0.78 -8.37
CA TRP A 103 -1.08 -0.65 -8.86
C TRP A 103 -0.54 -1.98 -9.42
N PHE A 104 -0.76 -3.09 -8.73
CA PHE A 104 -0.38 -4.44 -9.13
C PHE A 104 -1.07 -4.84 -10.44
N VAL A 105 -2.40 -4.71 -10.51
CA VAL A 105 -3.20 -5.02 -11.71
C VAL A 105 -2.74 -4.16 -12.88
N ARG A 106 -2.54 -2.84 -12.68
CA ARG A 106 -2.04 -1.95 -13.75
C ARG A 106 -0.62 -2.27 -14.20
N ARG A 107 0.19 -2.95 -13.38
CA ARG A 107 1.55 -3.40 -13.75
C ARG A 107 1.50 -4.76 -14.45
N ALA A 108 0.63 -5.65 -14.00
CA ALA A 108 0.41 -6.97 -14.59
C ALA A 108 -0.29 -6.88 -15.96
N ALA A 109 -1.26 -5.99 -16.11
CA ALA A 109 -2.06 -5.81 -17.32
C ALA A 109 -1.39 -4.93 -18.40
N ARG A 110 -0.19 -4.37 -18.16
CA ARG A 110 0.50 -3.60 -19.21
C ARG A 110 0.85 -4.56 -20.36
N PRO A 111 0.44 -4.25 -21.60
CA PRO A 111 0.81 -5.08 -22.74
C PRO A 111 2.33 -5.23 -22.77
N ARG A 112 2.80 -6.46 -22.97
CA ARG A 112 4.22 -6.75 -23.19
C ARG A 112 4.64 -5.86 -24.36
N ALA A 113 5.54 -4.91 -24.11
CA ALA A 113 6.13 -4.15 -25.18
C ALA A 113 6.92 -5.13 -26.04
N VAL A 114 6.28 -5.67 -27.08
CA VAL A 114 6.96 -6.28 -28.21
C VAL A 114 7.87 -5.18 -28.72
N GLY A 115 9.17 -5.35 -28.52
CA GLY A 115 10.15 -4.30 -28.79
C GLY A 115 10.00 -3.82 -30.24
N PRO A 116 10.00 -2.50 -30.51
CA PRO A 116 10.09 -2.05 -31.88
C PRO A 116 11.48 -2.44 -32.38
N GLY A 117 11.53 -3.30 -33.39
CA GLY A 117 12.72 -3.42 -34.22
C GLY A 117 13.13 -2.01 -34.62
N ARG A 118 14.34 -1.58 -34.21
CA ARG A 118 14.87 -0.27 -34.58
C ARG A 118 14.96 -0.18 -36.12
N GLY A 119 14.20 0.75 -36.71
CA GLY A 119 14.45 1.22 -38.08
C GLY A 119 13.21 1.67 -38.85
N ALA A 120 12.78 2.91 -38.66
CA ALA A 120 12.18 3.73 -39.71
C ALA A 120 12.15 5.22 -39.26
N PRO A 121 13.02 6.10 -39.78
CA PRO A 121 12.85 7.54 -39.62
C PRO A 121 11.81 8.01 -40.64
N GLY A 122 10.56 8.17 -40.22
CA GLY A 122 9.52 8.72 -41.08
C GLY A 122 8.11 8.24 -40.75
N ALA A 123 7.52 8.76 -39.68
CA ALA A 123 6.08 8.71 -39.48
C ALA A 123 5.62 10.06 -38.93
N PRO A 124 4.87 10.86 -39.71
CA PRO A 124 4.22 12.06 -39.20
C PRO A 124 2.93 11.66 -38.46
N GLY A 125 2.69 12.27 -37.30
CA GLY A 125 1.36 12.28 -36.69
C GLY A 125 0.98 11.04 -35.88
N GLY A 126 1.66 10.78 -34.78
CA GLY A 126 1.15 9.92 -33.71
C GLY A 126 0.90 10.76 -32.48
N PHE A 127 -0.37 11.00 -32.14
CA PHE A 127 -0.84 11.74 -30.97
C PHE A 127 0.03 11.40 -29.75
N ARG A 128 0.95 12.31 -29.38
CA ARG A 128 1.56 12.30 -28.04
C ARG A 128 0.43 12.67 -27.09
N GLY A 129 -0.41 11.67 -26.78
CA GLY A 129 -1.30 11.70 -25.64
C GLY A 129 -0.39 11.89 -24.45
N GLY A 130 -0.14 13.16 -24.10
CA GLY A 130 0.52 13.53 -22.89
C GLY A 130 -0.31 12.89 -21.80
N ALA A 131 0.16 11.75 -21.28
CA ALA A 131 -0.35 11.20 -20.06
C ALA A 131 -0.14 12.32 -19.06
N ALA A 132 -1.19 13.10 -18.85
CA ALA A 132 -1.22 14.19 -17.92
C ALA A 132 -0.75 13.56 -16.62
N ARG A 133 0.51 13.83 -16.24
CA ARG A 133 1.00 13.46 -14.91
C ARG A 133 -0.06 14.06 -13.99
N PRO A 134 -0.85 13.25 -13.25
CA PRO A 134 -1.99 13.80 -12.54
C PRO A 134 -1.42 14.84 -11.58
N ARG A 135 -1.62 16.12 -11.91
CA ARG A 135 -1.10 17.26 -11.15
C ARG A 135 -1.66 17.25 -9.71
N GLY A 136 -2.72 16.48 -9.48
CA GLY A 136 -3.32 16.16 -8.19
C GLY A 136 -2.56 15.16 -7.32
N ARG A 137 -1.45 14.55 -7.78
CA ARG A 137 -0.67 13.59 -6.95
C ARG A 137 -0.12 14.24 -5.68
N ARG A 138 0.16 15.55 -5.70
CA ARG A 138 0.51 16.33 -4.50
C ARG A 138 -0.70 16.60 -3.60
N TYR A 139 -1.86 16.89 -4.18
CA TYR A 139 -3.11 17.11 -3.44
C TYR A 139 -3.58 15.82 -2.75
N LEU A 140 -3.34 14.65 -3.35
CA LEU A 140 -3.63 13.37 -2.72
C LEU A 140 -2.86 13.19 -1.41
N TRP A 141 -1.59 13.58 -1.34
CA TRP A 141 -0.80 13.54 -0.09
C TRP A 141 -1.29 14.54 0.95
N TRP A 142 -1.73 15.73 0.52
CA TRP A 142 -2.35 16.71 1.41
C TRP A 142 -3.71 16.24 1.95
N VAL A 143 -4.52 15.58 1.12
CA VAL A 143 -5.79 14.98 1.55
C VAL A 143 -5.54 13.83 2.52
N VAL A 144 -4.56 12.95 2.23
CA VAL A 144 -4.17 11.87 3.16
C VAL A 144 -3.67 12.45 4.49
N GLY A 145 -2.84 13.49 4.46
CA GLY A 145 -2.36 14.18 5.66
C GLY A 145 -3.49 14.88 6.43
N LEU A 146 -4.40 15.55 5.74
CA LEU A 146 -5.57 16.22 6.33
C LEU A 146 -6.52 15.20 6.97
N VAL A 147 -6.78 14.07 6.32
CA VAL A 147 -7.63 13.00 6.85
C VAL A 147 -6.98 12.36 8.08
N ALA A 148 -5.67 12.11 8.06
CA ALA A 148 -4.93 11.59 9.21
C ALA A 148 -4.95 12.57 10.39
N LEU A 149 -4.76 13.87 10.12
CA LEU A 149 -4.82 14.93 11.13
C LEU A 149 -6.24 15.09 11.68
N ALA A 150 -7.26 15.17 10.82
CA ALA A 150 -8.66 15.29 11.20
C ALA A 150 -9.13 14.09 12.01
N PHE A 151 -8.76 12.87 11.63
CA PHE A 151 -9.04 11.69 12.46
C PHE A 151 -8.32 11.77 13.82
N THR A 152 -7.07 12.21 13.85
CA THR A 152 -6.32 12.38 15.10
C THR A 152 -7.04 13.38 16.00
N LEU A 153 -7.56 14.48 15.46
CA LEU A 153 -8.33 15.47 16.21
C LEU A 153 -9.69 14.92 16.65
N VAL A 154 -10.47 14.30 15.76
CA VAL A 154 -11.82 13.77 16.04
C VAL A 154 -11.78 12.63 17.06
N ARG A 155 -10.74 11.79 17.03
CA ARG A 155 -10.55 10.71 18.00
C ARG A 155 -10.01 11.18 19.35
N ASN A 156 -9.39 12.36 19.40
CA ASN A 156 -9.00 13.04 20.65
C ASN A 156 -10.03 14.09 21.12
N LEU A 157 -11.09 14.34 20.34
CA LEU A 157 -12.25 15.15 20.76
C LEU A 157 -13.11 14.32 21.72
N PRO A 158 -13.68 14.93 22.77
CA PRO A 158 -14.09 14.29 24.03
C PRO A 158 -15.34 13.38 23.94
N PHE A 159 -15.75 12.94 22.76
CA PHE A 159 -16.88 12.02 22.58
C PHE A 159 -16.50 10.53 22.77
N GLY A 160 -15.23 10.23 23.10
CA GLY A 160 -14.70 8.87 23.28
C GLY A 160 -14.17 8.54 24.68
N THR A 161 -14.30 9.44 25.66
CA THR A 161 -13.93 9.16 27.07
C THR A 161 -14.93 8.24 27.77
N SER A 162 -16.06 7.92 27.13
CA SER A 162 -17.13 7.05 27.64
C SER A 162 -17.09 5.60 27.12
N LEU A 163 -16.10 5.26 26.28
CA LEU A 163 -15.88 3.89 25.77
C LEU A 163 -14.48 3.34 26.12
N ALA A 164 -13.77 4.02 27.03
CA ALA A 164 -12.65 3.40 27.73
C ALA A 164 -13.22 2.42 28.75
N PRO A 165 -12.82 1.13 28.75
CA PRO A 165 -12.92 0.30 29.94
C PRO A 165 -11.97 0.81 31.02
#